data_AF-A0A9D5VVK9-F1
#
_entry.id   AF-A0A9D5VVK9-F1
#
_cell.length_a   1.000
_cell.length_b   1.000
_cell.length_c   1.000
_cell.angle_alpha   90.00
_cell.angle_beta   90.00
_cell.angle_gamma   90.00
#
_symmetry.space_group_name_H-M   'P 1'
#
loop_
_entity.id
_entity.type
_entity.pdbx_description
1 polymer ?
#
loop_
_entity_poly.entity_id
_entity_poly.type
_entity_poly.pdbx_seq_one_letter_code
_entity_poly.pdbx_strand_id
1 'polypeptide(L)'
;IKAYLKIKSLSDELYHTNKKFDKALKYAKTYKIELEKKNRAVIKEKEKLENFSKVQKETFNNLISMLASIIESKRQYHRGHSKKVAEISVFIAKELNLQGEQINKIEIAALLHEIGKLVIPDSLETKSQEEFTPPEKDFMITHPIKGASLLEKFSGFEDIAKIIRHTHENVDGTGIPDRLEGEKIPIGSRIIAVANFFDLFVYRKQGGSIEKAFFNLDKHIGVWFDARIVHMLHKYVHTNIKNHAEFVREVKIHELERDMIIDSSIITIDGKKLLPAGTKLTQDIINKIANYNKTEPLEETVFVRTS
;
A
#
# COMPACT_ATOMS: atom_id res chain seq x y z
N ILE A 1 69.97 39.64 -44.28
CA ILE A 1 68.72 39.79 -45.09
C ILE A 1 67.75 38.61 -44.88
N LYS A 2 68.11 37.34 -45.14
CA LYS A 2 67.22 36.17 -44.93
C LYS A 2 66.63 36.06 -43.51
N ALA A 3 67.45 36.25 -42.46
CA ALA A 3 66.98 36.18 -41.07
C ALA A 3 65.98 37.30 -40.73
N TYR A 4 66.23 38.52 -41.21
CA TYR A 4 65.34 39.68 -41.02
C TYR A 4 63.98 39.47 -41.70
N LEU A 5 63.97 38.97 -42.94
CA LEU A 5 62.72 38.65 -43.66
C LEU A 5 61.91 37.57 -42.94
N LYS A 6 62.57 36.55 -42.37
CA LYS A 6 61.91 35.48 -41.60
C LYS A 6 61.30 36.01 -40.29
N ILE A 7 62.01 36.88 -39.57
CA ILE A 7 61.51 37.50 -38.33
C ILE A 7 60.30 38.39 -38.63
N LYS A 8 60.33 39.17 -39.72
CA LYS A 8 59.20 40.00 -40.13
C LYS A 8 57.96 39.17 -40.48
N SER A 9 58.13 38.10 -41.26
CA SER A 9 57.05 37.17 -41.58
C SER A 9 56.43 36.52 -40.33
N LEU A 10 57.25 36.07 -39.38
CA LEU A 10 56.78 35.49 -38.12
C LEU A 10 56.04 36.53 -37.25
N SER A 11 56.51 37.78 -37.23
CA SER A 11 55.84 38.88 -36.53
C SER A 11 54.45 39.17 -37.11
N ASP A 12 54.33 39.19 -38.44
CA ASP A 12 53.05 39.41 -39.13
C ASP A 12 52.08 38.25 -38.89
N GLU A 13 52.57 37.00 -38.95
CA GLU A 13 51.78 35.81 -38.60
C GLU A 13 51.29 35.82 -37.15
N LEU A 14 52.18 36.19 -36.20
CA LEU A 14 51.83 36.31 -34.79
C LEU A 14 50.77 37.40 -34.57
N TYR A 15 50.91 38.54 -35.24
CA TYR A 15 49.93 39.64 -35.18
C TYR A 15 48.55 39.18 -35.68
N HIS A 16 48.49 38.52 -36.83
CA HIS A 16 47.23 38.00 -37.37
C HIS A 16 46.61 36.91 -36.49
N THR A 17 47.45 36.06 -35.88
CA THR A 17 47.02 34.99 -34.98
C THR A 17 46.44 35.58 -33.69
N ASN A 18 47.10 36.54 -33.05
CA ASN A 18 46.58 37.24 -31.87
C ASN A 18 45.23 37.92 -32.14
N LYS A 19 45.09 38.59 -33.29
CA LYS A 19 43.81 39.20 -33.69
C LYS A 19 42.68 38.17 -33.84
N LYS A 20 42.98 36.95 -34.31
CA LYS A 20 42.01 35.84 -34.36
C LYS A 20 41.65 35.34 -32.96
N PHE A 21 42.63 35.21 -32.07
CA PHE A 21 42.40 34.81 -30.66
C PHE A 21 41.54 35.82 -29.92
N ASP A 22 41.78 37.13 -30.06
CA ASP A 22 40.96 38.17 -29.42
C ASP A 22 39.50 38.10 -29.86
N LYS A 23 39.28 37.85 -31.16
CA LYS A 23 37.93 37.67 -31.71
C LYS A 23 37.26 36.43 -31.12
N ALA A 24 37.97 35.30 -31.05
CA ALA A 24 37.48 34.05 -30.45
C ALA A 24 37.15 34.22 -28.96
N LEU A 25 38.01 34.92 -28.20
CA LEU A 25 37.79 35.19 -26.79
C LEU A 25 36.55 36.05 -26.55
N LYS A 26 36.31 37.04 -27.42
CA LYS A 26 35.09 37.86 -27.38
C LYS A 26 33.84 37.00 -27.62
N TYR A 27 33.86 36.13 -28.63
CA TYR A 27 32.75 35.20 -28.89
C TYR A 27 32.51 34.23 -27.72
N ALA A 28 33.56 33.66 -27.15
CA ALA A 28 33.45 32.74 -26.00
C ALA A 28 32.83 33.44 -24.78
N LYS A 29 33.20 34.70 -24.50
CA LYS A 29 32.59 35.49 -23.43
C LYS A 29 31.10 35.75 -23.68
N THR A 30 30.72 36.15 -24.90
CA THR A 30 29.32 36.36 -25.26
C THR A 30 28.51 35.06 -25.15
N TYR A 31 29.05 33.96 -25.66
CA TYR A 31 28.41 32.65 -25.59
C TYR A 31 28.20 32.18 -24.16
N LYS A 32 29.19 32.36 -23.27
CA LYS A 32 29.08 32.05 -21.84
C LYS A 32 27.91 32.79 -21.19
N ILE A 33 27.76 34.09 -21.46
CA ILE A 33 26.65 34.90 -20.94
C ILE A 33 25.29 34.38 -21.45
N GLU A 34 25.21 34.01 -22.73
CA GLU A 34 23.98 33.44 -23.30
C GLU A 34 23.64 32.08 -22.68
N LEU A 35 24.64 31.22 -22.48
CA LEU A 35 24.48 29.92 -21.84
C LEU A 35 24.01 30.07 -20.38
N GLU A 36 24.56 31.01 -19.62
CA GLU A 36 24.12 31.32 -18.26
C GLU A 36 22.68 31.86 -18.22
N LYS A 37 22.24 32.59 -19.25
CA LYS A 37 20.84 33.03 -19.38
C LYS A 37 19.91 31.85 -19.68
N LYS A 38 20.30 30.97 -20.61
CA LYS A 38 19.55 29.76 -20.95
C LYS A 38 19.45 28.81 -19.75
N ASN A 39 20.55 28.57 -19.03
CA ASN A 39 20.55 27.75 -17.82
C ASN A 39 19.60 28.30 -16.75
N ARG A 40 19.61 29.62 -16.52
CA ARG A 40 18.66 30.26 -15.61
C ARG A 40 17.21 30.07 -16.03
N ALA A 41 16.91 30.20 -17.32
CA ALA A 41 15.56 29.97 -17.85
C ALA A 41 15.11 28.51 -17.66
N VAL A 42 15.99 27.54 -17.93
CA VAL A 42 15.70 26.11 -17.73
C VAL A 42 15.45 25.78 -16.26
N ILE A 43 16.26 26.32 -15.33
CA ILE A 43 16.06 26.12 -13.89
C ILE A 43 14.68 26.66 -13.46
N LYS A 44 14.33 27.87 -13.90
CA LYS A 44 13.03 28.48 -13.59
C LYS A 44 11.86 27.65 -14.14
N GLU A 45 12.00 27.07 -15.34
CA GLU A 45 10.95 26.23 -15.91
C GLU A 45 10.84 24.89 -15.18
N LYS A 46 11.97 24.30 -14.78
CA LYS A 46 12.00 23.09 -13.94
C LYS A 46 11.27 23.32 -12.60
N GLU A 47 11.56 24.42 -11.91
CA GLU A 47 10.88 24.77 -10.65
C GLU A 47 9.36 24.92 -10.82
N LYS A 48 8.90 25.52 -11.93
CA LYS A 48 7.47 25.59 -12.24
C LYS A 48 6.85 24.22 -12.48
N LEU A 49 7.52 23.34 -13.22
CA LEU A 49 7.03 21.98 -13.48
C LEU A 49 6.95 21.16 -12.18
N GLU A 50 7.94 21.28 -11.30
CA GLU A 50 7.93 20.62 -9.99
C GLU A 50 6.79 21.15 -9.12
N ASN A 51 6.57 22.47 -9.08
CA ASN A 51 5.43 23.05 -8.35
C ASN A 51 4.09 22.64 -8.95
N PHE A 52 3.96 22.64 -10.28
CA PHE A 52 2.74 22.21 -10.96
C PHE A 52 2.43 20.74 -10.66
N SER A 53 3.44 19.87 -10.73
CA SER A 53 3.31 18.44 -10.38
C SER A 53 2.91 18.24 -8.92
N LYS A 54 3.50 19.01 -7.99
CA LYS A 54 3.14 18.98 -6.58
C LYS A 54 1.68 19.38 -6.34
N VAL A 55 1.26 20.53 -6.89
CA VAL A 55 -0.13 21.02 -6.76
C VAL A 55 -1.12 20.04 -7.39
N GLN A 56 -0.78 19.44 -8.53
CA GLN A 56 -1.60 18.44 -9.18
C GLN A 56 -1.77 17.19 -8.30
N LYS A 57 -0.69 16.70 -7.69
CA LYS A 57 -0.72 15.56 -6.76
C LYS A 57 -1.56 15.86 -5.52
N GLU A 58 -1.40 17.04 -4.92
CA GLU A 58 -2.20 17.47 -3.76
C GLU A 58 -3.69 17.58 -4.12
N THR A 59 -4.01 18.18 -5.27
CA THR A 59 -5.38 18.30 -5.77
C THR A 59 -6.00 16.92 -6.00
N PHE A 60 -5.24 16.01 -6.62
CA PHE A 60 -5.69 14.64 -6.84
C PHE A 60 -5.98 13.93 -5.52
N ASN A 61 -5.08 13.97 -4.54
CA ASN A 61 -5.29 13.36 -3.23
C ASN A 61 -6.49 13.95 -2.49
N ASN A 62 -6.72 15.27 -2.62
CA ASN A 62 -7.89 15.93 -2.05
C ASN A 62 -9.19 15.46 -2.70
N LEU A 63 -9.21 15.25 -4.03
CA LEU A 63 -10.37 14.71 -4.73
C LEU A 63 -10.68 13.27 -4.29
N ILE A 64 -9.66 12.41 -4.16
CA ILE A 64 -9.84 11.04 -3.65
C ILE A 64 -10.41 11.06 -2.24
N SER A 65 -9.86 11.91 -1.36
CA SER A 65 -10.34 12.07 0.02
C SER A 65 -11.77 12.59 0.09
N MET A 66 -12.13 13.52 -0.82
CA MET A 66 -13.49 14.03 -0.94
C MET A 66 -14.46 12.93 -1.38
N LEU A 67 -14.10 12.13 -2.39
CA LEU A 67 -14.91 10.99 -2.84
C LEU A 67 -15.12 9.97 -1.72
N ALA A 68 -14.05 9.61 -0.99
CA ALA A 68 -14.15 8.74 0.19
C ALA A 68 -15.15 9.31 1.22
N SER A 69 -15.06 10.60 1.52
CA SER A 69 -15.97 11.27 2.45
C SER A 69 -17.43 11.26 1.98
N ILE A 70 -17.68 11.40 0.67
CA ILE A 70 -19.01 11.33 0.08
C ILE A 70 -19.59 9.91 0.25
N ILE A 71 -18.79 8.87 -0.03
CA ILE A 71 -19.22 7.46 0.16
C ILE A 71 -19.63 7.24 1.63
N GLU A 72 -18.77 7.65 2.57
CA GLU A 72 -19.00 7.48 4.00
C GLU A 72 -20.20 8.28 4.52
N SER A 73 -20.54 9.41 3.88
CA SER A 73 -21.66 10.28 4.32
C SER A 73 -23.01 9.57 4.33
N LYS A 74 -23.17 8.47 3.58
CA LYS A 74 -24.38 7.65 3.57
C LYS A 74 -24.62 6.87 4.87
N ARG A 75 -23.59 6.65 5.71
CA ARG A 75 -23.72 5.94 7.00
C ARG A 75 -22.98 6.68 8.12
N GLN A 76 -23.70 7.09 9.16
CA GLN A 76 -23.14 7.87 10.27
C GLN A 76 -21.92 7.23 10.94
N TYR A 77 -21.87 5.89 11.03
CA TYR A 77 -20.77 5.16 11.67
C TYR A 77 -19.57 4.90 10.75
N HIS A 78 -19.62 5.25 9.45
CA HIS A 78 -18.53 4.99 8.51
C HIS A 78 -17.50 6.11 8.43
N ARG A 79 -17.64 7.21 9.16
CA ARG A 79 -16.68 8.33 9.10
C ARG A 79 -15.25 7.85 9.39
N GLY A 80 -14.32 8.16 8.49
CA GLY A 80 -12.90 7.81 8.58
C GLY A 80 -12.59 6.33 8.34
N HIS A 81 -13.56 5.54 7.90
CA HIS A 81 -13.42 4.10 7.64
C HIS A 81 -12.42 3.87 6.51
N SER A 82 -12.66 4.47 5.35
CA SER A 82 -11.79 4.39 4.18
C SER A 82 -10.36 4.80 4.51
N LYS A 83 -10.21 5.87 5.32
CA LYS A 83 -8.88 6.33 5.75
C LYS A 83 -8.16 5.30 6.63
N LYS A 84 -8.86 4.66 7.57
CA LYS A 84 -8.26 3.65 8.44
C LYS A 84 -7.93 2.37 7.67
N VAL A 85 -8.81 1.93 6.77
CA VAL A 85 -8.54 0.80 5.86
C VAL A 85 -7.32 1.08 4.99
N ALA A 86 -7.18 2.29 4.45
CA ALA A 86 -6.01 2.70 3.68
C ALA A 86 -4.72 2.72 4.52
N GLU A 87 -4.78 3.26 5.74
CA GLU A 87 -3.65 3.28 6.68
C GLU A 87 -3.13 1.86 6.99
N ILE A 88 -4.03 0.95 7.35
CA ILE A 88 -3.70 -0.46 7.63
C ILE A 88 -3.15 -1.12 6.36
N SER A 89 -3.80 -0.89 5.21
CA SER A 89 -3.39 -1.49 3.94
C SER A 89 -1.98 -1.06 3.51
N VAL A 90 -1.64 0.22 3.68
CA VAL A 90 -0.31 0.75 3.38
C VAL A 90 0.74 0.17 4.32
N PHE A 91 0.42 0.03 5.62
CA PHE A 91 1.33 -0.63 6.56
C PHE A 91 1.62 -2.06 6.11
N ILE A 92 0.58 -2.86 5.88
CA ILE A 92 0.74 -4.25 5.46
C ILE A 92 1.50 -4.35 4.13
N ALA A 93 1.20 -3.49 3.15
CA ALA A 93 1.89 -3.48 1.87
C ALA A 93 3.40 -3.23 2.02
N LYS A 94 3.81 -2.34 2.94
CA LYS A 94 5.22 -2.07 3.23
C LYS A 94 5.90 -3.26 3.91
N GLU A 95 5.25 -3.88 4.87
CA GLU A 95 5.79 -5.07 5.54
C GLU A 95 5.93 -6.26 4.58
N LEU A 96 5.08 -6.35 3.56
CA LEU A 96 5.20 -7.31 2.46
C LEU A 96 6.24 -6.90 1.40
N ASN A 97 7.05 -5.86 1.65
CA ASN A 97 8.08 -5.34 0.76
C ASN A 97 7.57 -4.89 -0.62
N LEU A 98 6.29 -4.49 -0.73
CA LEU A 98 5.78 -3.84 -1.93
C LEU A 98 6.40 -2.43 -2.05
N GLN A 99 6.50 -1.90 -3.28
CA GLN A 99 7.25 -0.66 -3.53
C GLN A 99 6.47 0.36 -4.36
N GLY A 100 6.78 1.63 -4.11
CA GLY A 100 6.44 2.76 -4.96
C GLY A 100 4.99 2.80 -5.43
N GLU A 101 4.81 2.62 -6.73
CA GLU A 101 3.51 2.72 -7.41
C GLU A 101 2.48 1.70 -6.93
N GLN A 102 2.90 0.49 -6.55
CA GLN A 102 1.98 -0.54 -6.05
C GLN A 102 1.32 -0.12 -4.74
N ILE A 103 2.09 0.44 -3.79
CA ILE A 103 1.53 0.95 -2.53
C ILE A 103 0.55 2.08 -2.80
N ASN A 104 0.89 3.01 -3.70
CA ASN A 104 -0.02 4.12 -4.04
C ASN A 104 -1.34 3.62 -4.64
N LYS A 105 -1.30 2.60 -5.51
CA LYS A 105 -2.50 1.97 -6.08
C LYS A 105 -3.35 1.30 -5.00
N ILE A 106 -2.72 0.60 -4.05
CA ILE A 106 -3.41 -0.04 -2.92
C ILE A 106 -4.04 1.01 -2.01
N GLU A 107 -3.34 2.11 -1.72
CA GLU A 107 -3.85 3.21 -0.90
C GLU A 107 -5.11 3.84 -1.53
N ILE A 108 -5.05 4.18 -2.82
CA ILE A 108 -6.19 4.76 -3.53
C ILE A 108 -7.35 3.75 -3.61
N ALA A 109 -7.05 2.48 -3.92
CA ALA A 109 -8.06 1.42 -3.95
C ALA A 109 -8.73 1.22 -2.60
N ALA A 110 -7.98 1.28 -1.49
CA ALA A 110 -8.50 1.18 -0.14
C ALA A 110 -9.39 2.38 0.21
N LEU A 111 -9.00 3.61 -0.17
CA LEU A 111 -9.83 4.80 0.04
C LEU A 111 -11.17 4.72 -0.70
N LEU A 112 -11.16 4.11 -1.89
CA LEU A 112 -12.31 4.04 -2.80
C LEU A 112 -12.99 2.67 -2.85
N HIS A 113 -12.66 1.72 -1.96
CA HIS A 113 -13.12 0.34 -2.11
C HIS A 113 -14.65 0.19 -2.10
N GLU A 114 -15.36 1.12 -1.44
CA GLU A 114 -16.82 1.16 -1.40
C GLU A 114 -17.43 2.17 -2.40
N ILE A 115 -16.68 2.68 -3.40
CA ILE A 115 -17.18 3.67 -4.38
C ILE A 115 -18.44 3.20 -5.13
N GLY A 116 -18.58 1.89 -5.35
CA GLY A 116 -19.78 1.33 -5.95
C GLY A 116 -21.04 1.45 -5.10
N LYS A 117 -20.94 1.79 -3.81
CA LYS A 117 -22.11 2.11 -2.97
C LYS A 117 -22.80 3.41 -3.37
N LEU A 118 -22.15 4.28 -4.15
CA LEU A 118 -22.79 5.50 -4.67
C LEU A 118 -23.99 5.20 -5.57
N VAL A 119 -23.97 4.07 -6.28
CA VAL A 119 -25.06 3.65 -7.18
C VAL A 119 -26.07 2.71 -6.49
N ILE A 120 -25.91 2.46 -5.19
CA ILE A 120 -26.88 1.73 -4.38
C ILE A 120 -27.93 2.74 -3.88
N PRO A 121 -29.25 2.43 -4.01
CA PRO A 121 -30.32 3.28 -3.51
C PRO A 121 -30.22 3.51 -2.00
N ASP A 122 -30.52 4.74 -1.55
CA ASP A 122 -30.42 5.12 -0.14
C ASP A 122 -31.38 4.32 0.76
N SER A 123 -32.52 3.86 0.20
CA SER A 123 -33.47 2.97 0.89
C SER A 123 -32.89 1.59 1.23
N LEU A 124 -31.88 1.13 0.48
CA LEU A 124 -31.13 -0.09 0.80
C LEU A 124 -29.93 0.22 1.68
N GLU A 125 -29.24 1.34 1.44
CA GLU A 125 -28.03 1.69 2.19
C GLU A 125 -28.30 1.95 3.68
N THR A 126 -29.49 2.42 4.03
CA THR A 126 -29.89 2.67 5.43
C THR A 126 -30.34 1.43 6.19
N LYS A 127 -30.61 0.31 5.50
CA LYS A 127 -31.00 -0.96 6.14
C LYS A 127 -29.80 -1.61 6.84
N SER A 128 -30.11 -2.28 7.94
CA SER A 128 -29.25 -3.27 8.58
C SER A 128 -29.19 -4.55 7.75
N GLN A 129 -28.16 -5.37 7.98
CA GLN A 129 -27.90 -6.53 7.12
C GLN A 129 -28.97 -7.62 7.31
N GLU A 130 -29.58 -7.63 8.48
CA GLU A 130 -30.66 -8.48 8.93
C GLU A 130 -31.99 -8.13 8.25
N GLU A 131 -32.18 -6.89 7.82
CA GLU A 131 -33.39 -6.39 7.15
C GLU A 131 -33.43 -6.68 5.65
N PHE A 132 -32.32 -7.10 5.05
CA PHE A 132 -32.28 -7.37 3.62
C PHE A 132 -32.99 -8.67 3.26
N THR A 133 -33.87 -8.58 2.27
CA THR A 133 -34.37 -9.74 1.52
C THR A 133 -33.22 -10.39 0.72
N PRO A 134 -33.33 -11.66 0.31
CA PRO A 134 -32.29 -12.31 -0.49
C PRO A 134 -31.92 -11.53 -1.77
N PRO A 135 -32.86 -11.01 -2.59
CA PRO A 135 -32.51 -10.20 -3.76
C PRO A 135 -31.79 -8.88 -3.41
N GLU A 136 -32.11 -8.27 -2.26
CA GLU A 136 -31.42 -7.06 -1.80
C GLU A 136 -29.98 -7.40 -1.37
N LYS A 137 -29.76 -8.53 -0.70
CA LYS A 137 -28.40 -9.01 -0.39
C LYS A 137 -27.60 -9.22 -1.67
N ASP A 138 -28.18 -9.90 -2.66
CA ASP A 138 -27.56 -10.13 -3.96
C ASP A 138 -27.22 -8.82 -4.67
N PHE A 139 -28.06 -7.79 -4.54
CA PHE A 139 -27.76 -6.47 -5.10
C PHE A 139 -26.63 -5.76 -4.33
N MET A 140 -26.62 -5.81 -3.00
CA MET A 140 -25.60 -5.16 -2.16
C MET A 140 -24.20 -5.70 -2.42
N ILE A 141 -24.05 -7.00 -2.66
CA ILE A 141 -22.76 -7.63 -2.96
C ILE A 141 -22.19 -7.23 -4.33
N THR A 142 -22.96 -6.55 -5.19
CA THR A 142 -22.47 -6.08 -6.50
C THR A 142 -21.68 -4.77 -6.45
N HIS A 143 -21.59 -4.10 -5.30
CA HIS A 143 -20.88 -2.82 -5.20
C HIS A 143 -19.40 -2.87 -5.66
N PRO A 144 -18.62 -3.97 -5.49
CA PRO A 144 -17.25 -4.02 -6.01
C PRO A 144 -17.22 -3.99 -7.54
N ILE A 145 -18.14 -4.72 -8.18
CA ILE A 145 -18.31 -4.74 -9.65
C ILE A 145 -18.70 -3.34 -10.16
N LYS A 146 -19.69 -2.72 -9.52
CA LYS A 146 -20.17 -1.38 -9.86
C LYS A 146 -19.05 -0.34 -9.67
N GLY A 147 -18.29 -0.44 -8.58
CA GLY A 147 -17.17 0.44 -8.29
C GLY A 147 -16.06 0.32 -9.33
N ALA A 148 -15.68 -0.90 -9.69
CA ALA A 148 -14.71 -1.16 -10.75
C ALA A 148 -15.17 -0.57 -12.09
N SER A 149 -16.42 -0.82 -12.49
CA SER A 149 -16.98 -0.29 -13.75
C SER A 149 -17.06 1.25 -13.79
N LEU A 150 -17.22 1.91 -12.64
CA LEU A 150 -17.14 3.38 -12.56
C LEU A 150 -15.71 3.85 -12.81
N LEU A 151 -14.72 3.19 -12.23
CA LEU A 151 -13.31 3.59 -12.27
C LEU A 151 -12.60 3.24 -13.58
N GLU A 152 -12.97 2.15 -14.25
CA GLU A 152 -12.42 1.74 -15.56
C GLU A 152 -12.62 2.80 -16.67
N LYS A 153 -13.52 3.76 -16.47
CA LYS A 153 -13.75 4.87 -17.40
C LYS A 153 -12.68 5.96 -17.32
N PHE A 154 -11.82 5.93 -16.30
CA PHE A 154 -10.79 6.92 -16.07
C PHE A 154 -9.41 6.31 -16.35
N SER A 155 -8.66 6.92 -17.26
CA SER A 155 -7.29 6.49 -17.56
C SER A 155 -6.41 6.53 -16.31
N GLY A 156 -5.66 5.46 -16.05
CA GLY A 156 -4.80 5.31 -14.89
C GLY A 156 -5.48 4.68 -13.66
N PHE A 157 -6.76 4.32 -13.76
CA PHE A 157 -7.50 3.63 -12.69
C PHE A 157 -7.71 2.13 -12.97
N GLU A 158 -7.16 1.58 -14.04
CA GLU A 158 -7.40 0.19 -14.47
C GLU A 158 -6.99 -0.81 -13.37
N ASP A 159 -5.79 -0.65 -12.81
CA ASP A 159 -5.31 -1.50 -11.72
C ASP A 159 -6.07 -1.27 -10.41
N ILE A 160 -6.48 -0.02 -10.14
CA ILE A 160 -7.27 0.34 -8.95
C ILE A 160 -8.65 -0.30 -9.03
N ALA A 161 -9.30 -0.23 -10.19
CA ALA A 161 -10.57 -0.88 -10.46
C ALA A 161 -10.47 -2.39 -10.31
N LYS A 162 -9.39 -2.99 -10.86
CA LYS A 162 -9.11 -4.42 -10.68
C LYS A 162 -8.95 -4.79 -9.21
N ILE A 163 -8.26 -3.99 -8.40
CA ILE A 163 -8.15 -4.24 -6.96
C ILE A 163 -9.53 -4.20 -6.30
N ILE A 164 -10.31 -3.13 -6.56
CA ILE A 164 -11.61 -2.92 -5.92
C ILE A 164 -12.59 -4.05 -6.26
N ARG A 165 -12.64 -4.47 -7.53
CA ARG A 165 -13.53 -5.54 -8.01
C ARG A 165 -13.44 -6.82 -7.17
N HIS A 166 -12.22 -7.19 -6.77
CA HIS A 166 -11.93 -8.48 -6.14
C HIS A 166 -11.80 -8.40 -4.61
N THR A 167 -12.22 -7.29 -3.99
CA THR A 167 -12.15 -7.13 -2.51
C THR A 167 -13.06 -8.09 -1.73
N HIS A 168 -14.03 -8.73 -2.39
CA HIS A 168 -14.92 -9.74 -1.82
C HIS A 168 -14.59 -11.17 -2.30
N GLU A 169 -13.44 -11.36 -2.94
CA GLU A 169 -12.92 -12.69 -3.22
C GLU A 169 -12.41 -13.34 -1.94
N ASN A 170 -12.65 -14.63 -1.79
CA ASN A 170 -12.11 -15.46 -0.72
C ASN A 170 -10.90 -16.21 -1.25
N VAL A 171 -9.85 -16.35 -0.44
CA VAL A 171 -8.61 -17.03 -0.83
C VAL A 171 -8.83 -18.46 -1.33
N ASP A 172 -9.86 -19.17 -0.86
CA ASP A 172 -10.24 -20.52 -1.32
C ASP A 172 -11.07 -20.55 -2.62
N GLY A 173 -11.35 -19.40 -3.23
CA GLY A 173 -12.16 -19.29 -4.45
C GLY A 173 -13.68 -19.33 -4.23
N THR A 174 -14.16 -19.37 -2.98
CA THR A 174 -15.61 -19.34 -2.68
C THR A 174 -16.22 -17.94 -2.74
N GLY A 175 -15.38 -16.90 -2.86
CA GLY A 175 -15.79 -15.51 -2.92
C GLY A 175 -16.35 -15.08 -4.27
N ILE A 176 -16.57 -13.79 -4.41
CA ILE A 176 -17.22 -13.18 -5.58
C ILE A 176 -16.50 -11.89 -5.96
N PRO A 177 -16.59 -11.42 -7.21
CA PRO A 177 -17.49 -11.87 -8.28
C PRO A 177 -16.97 -13.00 -9.18
N ASP A 178 -15.66 -13.18 -9.28
CA ASP A 178 -15.01 -13.98 -10.31
C ASP A 178 -14.47 -15.32 -9.76
N ARG A 179 -14.58 -15.56 -8.44
CA ARG A 179 -14.17 -16.81 -7.76
C ARG A 179 -12.69 -17.11 -7.96
N LEU A 180 -11.88 -16.06 -7.82
CA LEU A 180 -10.44 -16.18 -7.92
C LEU A 180 -9.88 -16.85 -6.67
N GLU A 181 -8.88 -17.71 -6.85
CA GLU A 181 -8.27 -18.48 -5.76
C GLU A 181 -6.81 -18.02 -5.53
N GLY A 182 -6.44 -17.89 -4.26
CA GLY A 182 -5.08 -17.62 -3.81
C GLY A 182 -4.45 -16.41 -4.50
N GLU A 183 -3.31 -16.63 -5.15
CA GLU A 183 -2.52 -15.56 -5.75
C GLU A 183 -3.11 -15.00 -7.05
N LYS A 184 -4.17 -15.62 -7.59
CA LYS A 184 -4.94 -15.02 -8.71
C LYS A 184 -5.69 -13.77 -8.26
N ILE A 185 -6.04 -13.69 -6.97
CA ILE A 185 -6.62 -12.49 -6.37
C ILE A 185 -5.51 -11.42 -6.27
N PRO A 186 -5.73 -10.20 -6.80
CA PRO A 186 -4.76 -9.12 -6.68
C PRO A 186 -4.34 -8.92 -5.22
N ILE A 187 -3.04 -8.75 -4.98
CA ILE A 187 -2.51 -8.62 -3.61
C ILE A 187 -3.18 -7.46 -2.86
N GLY A 188 -3.43 -6.34 -3.55
CA GLY A 188 -4.17 -5.21 -2.98
C GLY A 188 -5.57 -5.57 -2.50
N SER A 189 -6.27 -6.46 -3.20
CA SER A 189 -7.62 -6.88 -2.82
C SER A 189 -7.59 -7.73 -1.55
N ARG A 190 -6.64 -8.67 -1.46
CA ARG A 190 -6.43 -9.50 -0.26
C ARG A 190 -6.04 -8.64 0.96
N ILE A 191 -5.20 -7.61 0.76
CA ILE A 191 -4.82 -6.66 1.82
C ILE A 191 -6.04 -5.87 2.30
N ILE A 192 -6.80 -5.28 1.36
CA ILE A 192 -7.96 -4.46 1.69
C ILE A 192 -9.04 -5.30 2.39
N ALA A 193 -9.26 -6.56 1.98
CA ALA A 193 -10.23 -7.44 2.63
C ALA A 193 -9.94 -7.63 4.13
N VAL A 194 -8.67 -7.90 4.48
CA VAL A 194 -8.23 -8.04 5.89
C VAL A 194 -8.33 -6.73 6.65
N ALA A 195 -7.85 -5.62 6.05
CA ALA A 195 -7.90 -4.30 6.67
C ALA A 195 -9.35 -3.82 6.92
N ASN A 196 -10.24 -4.04 5.94
CA ASN A 196 -11.67 -3.72 6.02
C ASN A 196 -12.36 -4.52 7.12
N PHE A 197 -12.13 -5.84 7.18
CA PHE A 197 -12.67 -6.69 8.22
C PHE A 197 -12.28 -6.19 9.62
N PHE A 198 -10.98 -5.91 9.81
CA PHE A 198 -10.48 -5.42 11.09
C PHE A 198 -11.08 -4.07 11.49
N ASP A 199 -11.12 -3.10 10.58
CA ASP A 199 -11.68 -1.77 10.89
C ASP A 199 -13.17 -1.83 11.25
N LEU A 200 -13.96 -2.58 10.47
CA LEU A 200 -15.39 -2.74 10.73
C LEU A 200 -15.67 -3.40 12.08
N PHE A 201 -14.84 -4.37 12.46
CA PHE A 201 -14.99 -5.12 13.72
C PHE A 201 -14.53 -4.30 14.94
N VAL A 202 -13.34 -3.71 14.89
CA VAL A 202 -12.73 -3.06 16.06
C VAL A 202 -13.24 -1.64 16.27
N TYR A 203 -13.35 -0.85 15.20
CA TYR A 203 -13.59 0.59 15.33
C TYR A 203 -15.01 1.04 15.02
N ARG A 204 -15.77 0.28 14.22
CA ARG A 204 -17.10 0.71 13.74
C ARG A 204 -18.23 -0.01 14.44
N LYS A 205 -18.78 -1.05 13.80
CA LYS A 205 -20.13 -1.52 14.09
C LYS A 205 -20.19 -2.44 15.31
N GLN A 206 -19.07 -3.03 15.73
CA GLN A 206 -19.05 -4.03 16.80
C GLN A 206 -18.34 -3.57 18.08
N GLY A 207 -17.63 -2.43 18.08
CA GLY A 207 -16.78 -2.03 19.20
C GLY A 207 -15.97 -3.21 19.75
N GLY A 208 -15.59 -4.11 18.86
CA GLY A 208 -15.12 -5.44 19.20
C GLY A 208 -13.72 -5.34 19.79
N SER A 209 -13.41 -6.22 20.74
CA SER A 209 -12.05 -6.31 21.24
C SER A 209 -11.12 -6.82 20.13
N ILE A 210 -9.87 -6.38 20.14
CA ILE A 210 -8.85 -6.79 19.18
C ILE A 210 -8.69 -8.32 19.19
N GLU A 211 -8.78 -8.94 20.36
CA GLU A 211 -8.70 -10.39 20.54
C GLU A 211 -9.85 -11.10 19.82
N LYS A 212 -11.07 -10.54 19.85
CA LYS A 212 -12.21 -11.09 19.11
C LYS A 212 -12.04 -10.90 17.61
N ALA A 213 -11.47 -9.78 17.16
CA ALA A 213 -11.19 -9.56 15.74
C ALA A 213 -10.22 -10.62 15.21
N PHE A 214 -9.10 -10.85 15.91
CA PHE A 214 -8.12 -11.86 15.54
C PHE A 214 -8.64 -13.29 15.67
N PHE A 215 -9.43 -13.59 16.70
CA PHE A 215 -10.10 -14.89 16.80
C PHE A 215 -10.99 -15.20 15.58
N ASN A 216 -11.68 -14.20 15.03
CA ASN A 216 -12.47 -14.38 13.83
C ASN A 216 -11.61 -14.43 12.56
N LEU A 217 -10.54 -13.63 12.45
CA LEU A 217 -9.59 -13.71 11.34
C LEU A 217 -8.93 -15.10 11.28
N ASP A 218 -8.42 -15.58 12.42
CA ASP A 218 -7.72 -16.87 12.56
C ASP A 218 -8.56 -18.09 12.16
N LYS A 219 -9.88 -18.01 12.34
CA LYS A 219 -10.83 -19.04 11.92
C LYS A 219 -10.99 -19.12 10.40
N HIS A 220 -10.74 -18.03 9.69
CA HIS A 220 -10.96 -17.91 8.25
C HIS A 220 -9.64 -17.76 7.47
N ILE A 221 -8.48 -17.95 8.11
CA ILE A 221 -7.19 -18.06 7.42
C ILE A 221 -7.22 -19.24 6.45
N GLY A 222 -6.77 -19.00 5.22
CA GLY A 222 -6.75 -19.99 4.14
C GLY A 222 -8.11 -20.26 3.50
N VAL A 223 -9.17 -19.67 4.05
CA VAL A 223 -10.54 -19.72 3.50
C VAL A 223 -10.88 -18.36 2.91
N TRP A 224 -11.06 -17.35 3.75
CA TRP A 224 -11.35 -15.98 3.31
C TRP A 224 -10.09 -15.13 3.23
N PHE A 225 -9.18 -15.32 4.18
CA PHE A 225 -8.04 -14.42 4.36
C PHE A 225 -6.71 -15.10 4.06
N ASP A 226 -5.79 -14.33 3.48
CA ASP A 226 -4.41 -14.76 3.29
C ASP A 226 -3.67 -14.71 4.63
N ALA A 227 -3.11 -15.85 5.03
CA ALA A 227 -2.39 -16.02 6.28
C ALA A 227 -1.30 -14.95 6.49
N ARG A 228 -0.50 -14.69 5.44
CA ARG A 228 0.62 -13.73 5.50
C ARG A 228 0.13 -12.33 5.82
N ILE A 229 -0.99 -11.93 5.21
CA ILE A 229 -1.60 -10.62 5.41
C ILE A 229 -2.16 -10.49 6.82
N VAL A 230 -2.79 -11.54 7.36
CA VAL A 230 -3.26 -11.55 8.76
C VAL A 230 -2.08 -11.43 9.73
N HIS A 231 -0.95 -12.09 9.47
CA HIS A 231 0.26 -11.94 10.27
C HIS A 231 0.80 -10.50 10.24
N MET A 232 0.82 -9.85 9.06
CA MET A 232 1.20 -8.42 8.97
C MET A 232 0.21 -7.49 9.70
N LEU A 233 -1.07 -7.85 9.78
CA LEU A 233 -2.03 -7.11 10.59
C LEU A 233 -1.71 -7.23 12.10
N HIS A 234 -1.24 -8.38 12.58
CA HIS A 234 -0.74 -8.49 13.96
C HIS A 234 0.42 -7.52 14.22
N LYS A 235 1.39 -7.42 13.29
CA LYS A 235 2.46 -6.40 13.35
C LYS A 235 1.89 -4.98 13.43
N TYR A 236 0.91 -4.64 12.59
CA TYR A 236 0.27 -3.31 12.65
C TYR A 236 -0.30 -3.03 14.03
N VAL A 237 -1.07 -3.96 14.60
CA VAL A 237 -1.71 -3.80 15.90
C VAL A 237 -0.65 -3.69 17.01
N HIS A 238 0.36 -4.55 17.02
CA HIS A 238 1.46 -4.51 17.98
C HIS A 238 2.23 -3.19 17.93
N THR A 239 2.54 -2.67 16.73
CA THR A 239 3.29 -1.42 16.58
C THR A 239 2.45 -0.16 16.87
N ASN A 240 1.17 -0.15 16.49
CA ASN A 240 0.37 1.08 16.44
C ASN A 240 -0.70 1.19 17.54
N ILE A 241 -1.00 0.11 18.26
CA ILE A 241 -2.02 0.09 19.31
C ILE A 241 -1.36 -0.17 20.67
N LYS A 242 -0.98 0.91 21.35
CA LYS A 242 -0.21 0.90 22.61
C LYS A 242 -0.74 -0.09 23.66
N ASN A 243 -2.04 -0.05 23.93
CA ASN A 243 -2.64 -0.89 24.97
C ASN A 243 -2.56 -2.38 24.63
N HIS A 244 -2.49 -2.76 23.35
CA HIS A 244 -2.36 -4.17 22.96
C HIS A 244 -0.90 -4.64 23.01
N ALA A 245 0.05 -3.76 22.65
CA ALA A 245 1.48 -4.04 22.72
C ALA A 245 1.97 -4.35 24.14
N GLU A 246 1.27 -3.87 25.18
CA GLU A 246 1.58 -4.16 26.58
C GLU A 246 1.32 -5.63 26.97
N PHE A 247 0.37 -6.29 26.31
CA PHE A 247 -0.04 -7.68 26.61
C PHE A 247 0.49 -8.71 25.63
N VAL A 248 1.07 -8.27 24.51
CA VAL A 248 1.54 -9.13 23.42
C VAL A 248 2.96 -8.75 23.06
N ARG A 249 3.88 -9.71 23.11
CA ARG A 249 5.27 -9.56 22.72
C ARG A 249 5.51 -10.23 21.37
N GLU A 250 6.21 -9.54 20.49
CA GLU A 250 6.84 -10.14 19.32
C GLU A 250 8.16 -10.80 19.75
N VAL A 251 8.32 -12.10 19.50
CA VAL A 251 9.50 -12.89 19.88
C VAL A 251 9.99 -13.70 18.69
N LYS A 252 11.30 -13.91 18.60
CA LYS A 252 11.87 -14.79 17.56
C LYS A 252 11.54 -16.24 17.85
N ILE A 253 11.52 -17.10 16.82
CA ILE A 253 11.23 -18.54 17.00
C ILE A 253 12.17 -19.20 18.02
N HIS A 254 13.45 -18.81 18.05
CA HIS A 254 14.42 -19.37 18.99
C HIS A 254 14.27 -18.83 20.43
N GLU A 255 13.45 -17.81 20.65
CA GLU A 255 13.12 -17.21 21.96
C GLU A 255 11.84 -17.80 22.56
N LEU A 256 11.21 -18.78 21.91
CA LEU A 256 10.00 -19.41 22.43
C LEU A 256 10.31 -20.26 23.66
N GLU A 257 9.62 -19.96 24.76
CA GLU A 257 9.76 -20.65 26.04
C GLU A 257 8.49 -21.42 26.42
N ARG A 258 8.65 -22.39 27.32
CA ARG A 258 7.54 -23.15 27.88
C ARG A 258 6.54 -22.22 28.57
N ASP A 259 5.27 -22.60 28.52
CA ASP A 259 4.14 -21.90 29.12
C ASP A 259 3.76 -20.55 28.47
N MET A 260 4.53 -20.04 27.50
CA MET A 260 4.08 -18.96 26.62
C MET A 260 2.80 -19.36 25.87
N ILE A 261 1.93 -18.37 25.61
CA ILE A 261 0.68 -18.57 24.86
C ILE A 261 0.81 -17.83 23.53
N ILE A 262 0.63 -18.54 22.43
CA ILE A 262 0.62 -17.96 21.09
C ILE A 262 -0.58 -17.00 20.97
N ASP A 263 -0.32 -15.73 20.63
CA ASP A 263 -1.37 -14.72 20.42
C ASP A 263 -1.91 -14.74 18.99
N SER A 264 -1.02 -14.94 18.01
CA SER A 264 -1.35 -15.04 16.58
C SER A 264 -1.02 -16.43 16.05
N SER A 265 -1.87 -17.04 15.23
CA SER A 265 -1.56 -18.34 14.62
C SER A 265 -0.15 -18.36 14.01
N ILE A 266 0.62 -19.43 14.26
CA ILE A 266 1.92 -19.63 13.60
C ILE A 266 1.65 -20.17 12.20
N ILE A 267 2.20 -19.50 11.21
CA ILE A 267 2.02 -19.81 9.80
C ILE A 267 3.38 -20.00 9.12
N THR A 268 3.38 -20.79 8.07
CA THR A 268 4.53 -20.95 7.17
C THR A 268 4.60 -19.78 6.18
N ILE A 269 5.75 -19.60 5.51
CA ILE A 269 5.91 -18.56 4.47
C ILE A 269 4.96 -18.78 3.29
N ASP A 270 4.58 -20.02 2.97
CA ASP A 270 3.59 -20.33 1.94
C ASP A 270 2.13 -20.22 2.44
N GLY A 271 1.93 -19.77 3.68
CA GLY A 271 0.62 -19.42 4.24
C GLY A 271 -0.17 -20.58 4.85
N LYS A 272 0.47 -21.73 5.11
CA LYS A 272 -0.14 -22.84 5.83
C LYS A 272 -0.13 -22.58 7.33
N LYS A 273 -1.26 -22.83 7.98
CA LYS A 273 -1.39 -22.71 9.43
C LYS A 273 -0.75 -23.92 10.13
N LEU A 274 0.29 -23.66 10.93
CA LEU A 274 0.98 -24.68 11.71
C LEU A 274 0.38 -24.84 13.10
N LEU A 275 0.12 -23.73 13.79
CA LEU A 275 -0.50 -23.73 15.13
C LEU A 275 -1.54 -22.60 15.24
N PRO A 276 -2.68 -22.85 15.90
CA PRO A 276 -3.67 -21.80 16.15
C PRO A 276 -3.23 -20.84 17.28
N ALA A 277 -3.75 -19.62 17.24
CA ALA A 277 -3.75 -18.73 18.40
C ALA A 277 -4.39 -19.40 19.63
N GLY A 278 -3.93 -19.01 20.82
CA GLY A 278 -4.31 -19.60 22.10
C GLY A 278 -3.55 -20.88 22.46
N THR A 279 -2.67 -21.38 21.58
CA THR A 279 -1.85 -22.56 21.88
C THR A 279 -0.86 -22.24 23.00
N LYS A 280 -0.96 -22.98 24.11
CA LYS A 280 0.04 -22.94 25.19
C LYS A 280 1.24 -23.80 24.82
N LEU A 281 2.44 -23.24 24.84
CA LEU A 281 3.66 -23.89 24.40
C LEU A 281 4.16 -24.92 25.42
N THR A 282 4.22 -26.17 24.99
CA THR A 282 4.95 -27.24 25.67
C THR A 282 6.32 -27.42 25.02
N GLN A 283 7.25 -28.10 25.71
CA GLN A 283 8.57 -28.37 25.14
C GLN A 283 8.47 -29.15 23.81
N ASP A 284 7.53 -30.09 23.71
CA ASP A 284 7.30 -30.86 22.48
C ASP A 284 6.83 -29.97 21.32
N ILE A 285 5.96 -28.99 21.61
CA ILE A 285 5.48 -28.04 20.61
C ILE A 285 6.64 -27.14 20.16
N ILE A 286 7.45 -26.62 21.08
CA ILE A 286 8.61 -25.79 20.76
C ILE A 286 9.60 -26.57 19.88
N ASN A 287 9.89 -27.82 20.23
CA ASN A 287 10.76 -28.68 19.44
C ASN A 287 10.19 -28.93 18.02
N LYS A 288 8.86 -29.12 17.90
CA LYS A 288 8.20 -29.24 16.59
C LYS A 288 8.34 -27.97 15.76
N ILE A 289 8.08 -26.79 16.34
CA ILE A 289 8.24 -25.49 15.64
C ILE A 289 9.68 -25.32 15.18
N ALA A 290 10.66 -25.55 16.06
CA ALA A 290 12.07 -25.41 15.74
C ALA A 290 12.55 -26.38 14.66
N ASN A 291 12.05 -27.62 14.67
CA ASN A 291 12.35 -28.60 13.62
C ASN A 291 11.69 -28.22 12.29
N TYR A 292 10.45 -27.76 12.32
CA TYR A 292 9.75 -27.31 11.12
C TYR A 292 10.49 -26.12 10.49
N ASN A 293 10.86 -25.12 11.28
CA ASN A 293 11.56 -23.93 10.80
C ASN A 293 12.93 -24.22 10.14
N LYS A 294 13.57 -25.35 10.49
CA LYS A 294 14.81 -25.80 9.83
C LYS A 294 14.56 -26.37 8.43
N THR A 295 13.41 -27.01 8.21
CA THR A 295 13.07 -27.67 6.95
C THR A 295 12.26 -26.77 6.03
N GLU A 296 11.36 -25.98 6.59
CA GLU A 296 10.52 -25.01 5.91
C GLU A 296 10.51 -23.72 6.74
N PRO A 297 11.12 -22.63 6.24
CA PRO A 297 11.20 -21.40 7.01
C PRO A 297 9.79 -20.85 7.30
N LEU A 298 9.59 -20.53 8.58
CA LEU A 298 8.43 -19.82 9.11
C LEU A 298 8.71 -18.31 9.08
N GLU A 299 7.70 -17.51 9.44
CA GLU A 299 7.92 -16.09 9.75
C GLU A 299 8.98 -15.94 10.85
N GLU A 300 9.83 -14.91 10.74
CA GLU A 300 10.98 -14.73 11.66
C GLU A 300 10.53 -14.58 13.13
N THR A 301 9.37 -13.97 13.32
CA THR A 301 8.81 -13.63 14.62
C THR A 301 7.40 -14.19 14.81
N VAL A 302 7.05 -14.41 16.07
CA VAL A 302 5.75 -14.90 16.53
C VAL A 302 5.26 -13.99 17.64
N PHE A 303 3.94 -13.76 17.70
CA PHE A 303 3.33 -13.00 18.78
C PHE A 303 2.92 -13.93 19.93
N VAL A 304 3.33 -13.61 21.15
CA VAL A 304 3.02 -14.34 22.37
C VAL A 304 2.41 -13.43 23.43
N ARG A 305 1.43 -13.93 24.20
CA ARG A 305 0.83 -13.20 25.31
C ARG A 305 1.77 -13.19 26.51
N THR A 306 1.90 -12.03 27.14
CA THR A 306 2.49 -11.94 28.47
C THR A 306 1.50 -12.46 29.50
N SER A 307 2.00 -13.32 30.39
CA SER A 307 1.28 -13.85 31.56
C SER A 307 1.10 -12.79 32.63
#